data_AF-A0A973I9X5-F1
#
_entry.id   AF-A0A973I9X5-F1
#
_cell.length_a   1.000
_cell.length_b   1.000
_cell.length_c   1.000
_cell.angle_alpha   90.00
_cell.angle_beta   90.00
_cell.angle_gamma   90.00
#
_symmetry.space_group_name_H-M   'P 1'
#
loop_
_entity.id
_entity.type
_entity.pdbx_description
1 polymer ?
#
loop_
_entity_poly.entity_id
_entity_poly.type
_entity_poly.pdbx_seq_one_letter_code
_entity_poly.pdbx_strand_id
1 'polypeptide(L)' 'MKTGTGAHRDDIGRLYTYVQVEELTEWLKDVGLTPVDTWEGAEKGLAGTIDAWVQIRATKNG' A
#
# COMPACT_ATOMS: atom_id res chain seq x y z
N MET A 1 2.12 1.03 1.62
CA MET A 1 0.71 1.44 1.47
C MET A 1 -0.16 0.55 2.35
N LYS A 2 -1.29 1.05 2.89
CA LYS A 2 -2.27 0.17 3.56
C LYS A 2 -3.06 -0.60 2.50
N THR A 3 -3.29 -1.89 2.73
CA THR A 3 -4.05 -2.74 1.81
C THR A 3 -5.51 -2.84 2.23
N GLY A 4 -6.40 -3.04 1.26
CA GLY A 4 -7.85 -3.09 1.48
C GLY A 4 -8.63 -2.44 0.34
N THR A 5 -9.91 -2.18 0.55
CA THR A 5 -10.82 -1.64 -0.47
C THR A 5 -11.41 -0.31 -0.03
N GLY A 6 -11.47 0.65 -0.96
CA GLY A 6 -12.12 1.94 -0.75
C GLY A 6 -11.33 2.86 0.19
N ALA A 7 -12.04 3.62 1.01
CA ALA A 7 -11.42 4.56 1.95
C ALA A 7 -12.20 4.58 3.27
N HIS A 8 -11.49 4.78 4.38
CA HIS A 8 -12.06 4.82 5.72
C HIS A 8 -11.28 5.78 6.64
N ARG A 9 -11.97 6.38 7.62
CA ARG A 9 -11.31 7.17 8.67
C ARG A 9 -11.00 6.29 9.86
N ASP A 10 -9.75 6.29 10.32
CA ASP A 10 -9.42 5.60 11.56
C ASP A 10 -10.02 6.27 12.80
N ASP A 11 -9.85 5.63 13.96
CA ASP A 11 -10.40 6.07 15.25
C ASP A 11 -9.85 7.44 15.72
N ILE A 12 -8.77 7.92 15.12
CA ILE A 12 -8.21 9.27 15.38
C ILE A 12 -8.50 10.26 14.23
N GLY A 13 -9.42 9.91 13.33
CA GLY A 13 -10.02 10.79 12.33
C GLY A 13 -9.26 10.92 11.01
N ARG A 14 -8.18 10.18 10.78
CA ARG A 14 -7.35 10.25 9.56
C ARG A 14 -7.98 9.42 8.45
N LEU A 15 -8.17 10.02 7.28
CA LEU A 15 -8.68 9.32 6.10
C LEU A 15 -7.55 8.52 5.43
N TYR A 16 -7.75 7.20 5.30
CA TYR A 16 -6.91 6.32 4.50
C TYR A 16 -7.66 5.88 3.25
N THR A 17 -7.00 5.95 2.10
CA THR A 17 -7.39 5.22 0.89
C THR A 17 -6.56 3.95 0.82
N TYR A 18 -7.24 2.84 0.58
CA TYR A 18 -6.61 1.53 0.50
C TYR A 18 -6.33 1.17 -0.96
N VAL A 19 -5.34 0.32 -1.17
CA VAL A 19 -4.97 -0.21 -2.50
C VAL A 19 -4.90 -1.73 -2.43
N GLN A 20 -5.18 -2.39 -3.56
CA GLN A 20 -4.81 -3.78 -3.74
C GLN A 20 -3.34 -3.88 -4.17
N VAL A 21 -2.68 -5.00 -3.85
CA VAL A 21 -1.26 -5.19 -4.19
C VAL A 21 -1.07 -5.25 -5.70
N GLU A 22 -1.97 -5.92 -6.39
CA GLU A 22 -2.00 -6.05 -7.84
C GLU A 22 -2.19 -4.69 -8.50
N GLU A 23 -3.17 -3.90 -8.03
CA GLU A 23 -3.47 -2.56 -8.53
C GLU A 23 -2.26 -1.62 -8.38
N LEU A 24 -1.62 -1.61 -7.20
CA LEU A 24 -0.41 -0.81 -6.98
C LEU A 24 0.75 -1.28 -7.88
N THR A 25 0.87 -2.59 -8.09
CA THR A 25 1.90 -3.18 -8.96
C THR A 25 1.69 -2.76 -10.41
N GLU A 26 0.45 -2.75 -10.89
CA GLU A 26 0.08 -2.31 -12.25
C GLU A 26 0.36 -0.82 -12.43
N TRP A 27 -0.06 0.02 -11.48
CA TRP A 27 0.22 1.46 -11.55
C TRP A 27 1.71 1.79 -11.62
N LEU A 28 2.55 1.07 -10.86
CA LEU A 28 4.00 1.24 -10.93
C LEU A 28 4.52 0.90 -12.33
N LYS A 29 4.03 -0.16 -12.96
CA LYS A 29 4.40 -0.54 -14.33
C LYS A 29 3.93 0.50 -15.34
N ASP A 30 2.71 1.00 -15.20
CA ASP A 30 2.12 1.98 -16.11
C ASP A 30 2.91 3.30 -16.17
N VAL A 31 3.54 3.69 -15.06
CA VAL A 31 4.40 4.88 -14.99
C VAL A 31 5.87 4.61 -15.35
N GLY A 32 6.17 3.42 -15.89
CA GLY A 32 7.52 3.05 -16.35
C GLY A 32 8.50 2.68 -15.23
N LEU A 33 7.99 2.23 -14.08
CA LEU A 33 8.80 1.59 -13.04
C LEU A 33 8.70 0.07 -13.15
N THR A 34 9.76 -0.63 -12.76
CA THR A 34 9.77 -2.09 -12.64
C THR A 34 9.78 -2.45 -11.15
N PRO A 35 8.68 -3.01 -10.60
CA PRO A 35 8.68 -3.62 -9.27
C PRO A 35 9.72 -4.75 -9.20
N VAL A 36 10.58 -4.73 -8.18
CA VAL A 36 11.66 -5.71 -7.98
C VAL A 36 11.52 -6.52 -6.69
N ASP A 37 10.68 -6.06 -5.77
CA ASP A 37 10.43 -6.73 -4.50
C ASP A 37 9.10 -6.26 -3.90
N THR A 38 8.35 -7.19 -3.33
CA THR A 38 7.06 -6.95 -2.69
C THR A 38 7.03 -7.65 -1.36
N TRP A 39 6.70 -6.90 -0.31
CA TRP A 39 6.58 -7.43 1.04
C TRP A 39 5.27 -6.98 1.67
N GLU A 40 4.51 -7.95 2.19
CA GLU A 40 3.25 -7.73 2.89
C GLU A 40 3.38 -8.05 4.37
N GLY A 41 2.61 -7.33 5.18
CA GLY A 41 2.55 -7.57 6.60
C GLY A 41 1.34 -6.92 7.24
N ALA A 42 1.23 -7.08 8.55
CA ALA A 42 0.25 -6.39 9.37
C ALA A 42 0.88 -6.04 10.71
N GLU A 43 0.70 -4.80 11.15
CA GLU A 43 1.28 -4.32 12.40
C GLU A 43 0.41 -3.28 13.09
N LYS A 44 0.71 -3.00 14.35
CA LYS A 44 -0.05 -2.02 15.15
C LYS A 44 0.28 -0.60 14.68
N GLY A 45 -0.72 0.07 14.11
CA GLY A 45 -0.63 1.47 13.69
C GLY A 45 -0.81 2.46 14.85
N LEU A 46 -0.66 3.76 14.54
CA LEU A 46 -0.83 4.84 15.52
C LEU A 46 -2.22 4.90 16.16
N ALA A 47 -3.26 4.49 15.42
CA ALA A 47 -4.62 4.37 15.95
C ALA A 47 -4.80 3.19 16.92
N GLY A 48 -3.78 2.34 17.07
CA GLY A 48 -3.80 1.18 17.95
C GLY A 48 -4.39 -0.09 17.34
N THR A 49 -4.90 -0.03 16.11
CA THR A 49 -5.40 -1.18 15.33
C THR A 49 -4.25 -1.93 14.64
N ILE A 50 -4.42 -3.24 14.43
CA ILE A 50 -3.56 -4.00 13.51
C ILE A 50 -4.06 -3.73 12.10
N ASP A 51 -3.24 -3.08 11.28
CA ASP A 51 -3.58 -2.73 9.91
C ASP A 51 -2.66 -3.47 8.93
N ALA A 52 -3.24 -4.03 7.87
CA ALA A 52 -2.49 -4.66 6.79
C ALA A 52 -1.80 -3.63 5.89
N TRP A 53 -0.61 -3.96 5.42
CA TRP A 53 0.21 -3.09 4.58
C TRP A 53 1.02 -3.88 3.55
N VAL A 54 1.41 -3.17 2.50
CA VAL A 54 2.36 -3.62 1.48
C VAL A 54 3.49 -2.61 1.29
N GLN A 55 4.70 -3.10 1.11
CA GLN A 55 5.87 -2.37 0.65
C GLN A 55 6.24 -2.92 -0.73
N ILE A 56 6.35 -2.05 -1.73
CA ILE A 56 6.85 -2.42 -3.06
C ILE A 56 8.06 -1.56 -3.36
N ARG A 57 9.18 -2.21 -3.65
CA ARG A 57 10.40 -1.56 -4.14
C ARG A 57 10.40 -1.68 -5.66
N ALA A 58 10.65 -0.57 -6.34
CA ALA A 58 10.70 -0.52 -7.79
C ALA A 58 11.91 0.29 -8.28
N THR A 59 12.37 0.00 -9.49
CA THR A 59 13.45 0.72 -10.17
C THR A 59 12.92 1.44 -11.40
N LYS A 60 13.58 2.51 -11.83
CA LYS A 60 13.25 3.21 -13.07
C LYS A 60 13.75 2.39 -14.27
N ASN A 61 12.92 2.24 -15.29
CA ASN A 61 13.35 1.66 -16.57
C ASN A 61 14.43 2.57 -17.18
N GLY A 62 15.57 1.99 -17.57
CA GLY A 62 16.71 2.68 -18.17
C GLY A 62 16.45 3.12 -19.60
#